data_AF-D5E148-F1
#
_entry.id   AF-D5E148-F1
#
_cell.length_a   1.000
_cell.length_b   1.000
_cell.length_c   1.000
_cell.angle_alpha   90.00
_cell.angle_beta   90.00
_cell.angle_gamma   90.00
#
_symmetry.space_group_name_H-M   'P 1'
#
loop_
_entity.id
_entity.type
_entity.pdbx_description
1 polymer ?
#
loop_
_entity_poly.entity_id
_entity_poly.type
_entity_poly.pdbx_seq_one_letter_code
_entity_poly.pdbx_strand_id
1 'polypeptide(L)'
;MTQQPLQVKLIPYTIESIIDSTNETPKGVSLIQAPAIWEQSNQGEGIVIAVIDTGVDTNHPDLKDCIIGGRNFTSDHNGDSSVFEDNNGHGTHVSGTIAAALNNEGVVGVAPKAKILSLKVLTSEGSGNYEWIIDAINYAVEWRGPNNERARVISMSLGGPQDVPELHEAVQNAVNKDVSVVVAAGNEGDDREETFEYSYPGSYNEVIQVGAVDSSLSLAPFTNVNEEVDLVAPGVNIISTFLEGKYATLSGTSMATPHVAGALALLINLCEKEFGRSLIEAEIYAQLVKRTLPLGYRKSSEGNGFLMLDLVEKIHDIINVARISPSK
;
A
#
# COMPACT_ATOMS: atom_id res chain seq x y z
N MET A 1 -9.45 -37.64 -1.83
CA MET A 1 -8.74 -36.45 -1.31
C MET A 1 -9.33 -35.26 -2.03
N THR A 2 -10.30 -34.58 -1.43
CA THR A 2 -10.81 -33.30 -1.93
C THR A 2 -9.66 -32.31 -1.85
N GLN A 3 -9.11 -31.89 -3.00
CA GLN A 3 -8.21 -30.74 -3.03
C GLN A 3 -8.95 -29.59 -2.33
N GLN A 4 -8.34 -29.00 -1.30
CA GLN A 4 -8.83 -27.73 -0.78
C GLN A 4 -8.91 -26.76 -1.96
N PRO A 5 -10.00 -25.99 -2.10
CA PRO A 5 -10.06 -24.96 -3.13
C PRO A 5 -8.85 -24.03 -2.95
N LEU A 6 -8.26 -23.62 -4.06
CA LEU A 6 -7.11 -22.73 -4.07
C LEU A 6 -7.57 -21.37 -3.54
N GLN A 7 -6.92 -20.92 -2.47
CA GLN A 7 -7.30 -19.72 -1.74
C GLN A 7 -6.17 -18.70 -1.77
N VAL A 8 -6.58 -17.44 -1.93
CA VAL A 8 -5.75 -16.27 -1.64
C VAL A 8 -5.82 -16.03 -0.14
N LYS A 9 -4.72 -15.63 0.46
CA LYS A 9 -4.65 -15.31 1.90
C LYS A 9 -3.96 -13.99 2.13
N LEU A 10 -4.18 -13.41 3.31
CA LEU A 10 -3.25 -12.42 3.85
C LEU A 10 -1.85 -13.01 3.85
N ILE A 11 -0.89 -12.20 3.43
CA ILE A 11 0.51 -12.57 3.60
C ILE A 11 0.79 -12.70 5.11
N PRO A 12 1.46 -13.78 5.59
CA PRO A 12 1.66 -14.02 7.02
C PRO A 12 2.28 -12.83 7.75
N TYR A 13 1.68 -12.32 8.82
CA TYR A 13 2.21 -11.20 9.61
C TYR A 13 2.20 -11.51 11.11
N THR A 14 2.97 -10.75 11.88
CA THR A 14 2.99 -10.85 13.35
C THR A 14 2.31 -9.65 13.99
N ILE A 15 1.62 -9.90 15.11
CA ILE A 15 1.09 -8.85 16.01
C ILE A 15 2.05 -8.72 17.18
N GLU A 16 2.78 -7.61 17.26
CA GLU A 16 3.77 -7.35 18.30
C GLU A 16 3.14 -6.75 19.56
N SER A 17 2.16 -5.86 19.38
CA SER A 17 1.42 -5.22 20.47
C SER A 17 0.08 -4.68 20.00
N ILE A 18 -0.86 -4.55 20.95
CA ILE A 18 -2.12 -3.82 20.78
C ILE A 18 -2.21 -2.85 21.96
N ILE A 19 -2.52 -1.59 21.67
CA ILE A 19 -2.63 -0.51 22.65
C ILE A 19 -3.94 0.26 22.45
N ASP A 20 -4.50 0.80 23.53
CA ASP A 20 -5.78 1.51 23.49
C ASP A 20 -5.67 2.95 22.97
N SER A 21 -4.48 3.56 23.08
CA SER A 21 -4.25 4.94 22.65
C SER A 21 -2.79 5.19 22.28
N THR A 22 -2.59 6.10 21.34
CA THR A 22 -1.29 6.68 20.99
C THR A 22 -1.51 8.12 20.49
N ASN A 23 -0.43 8.87 20.28
CA ASN A 23 -0.44 10.16 19.62
C ASN A 23 0.92 10.39 18.98
N GLU A 24 1.12 9.84 17.79
CA GLU A 24 2.41 9.90 17.11
C GLU A 24 2.28 9.87 15.58
N THR A 25 3.28 10.44 14.91
CA THR A 25 3.53 10.10 13.51
C THR A 25 4.33 8.80 13.48
N PRO A 26 3.78 7.70 12.94
CA PRO A 26 4.51 6.43 12.89
C PRO A 26 5.89 6.60 12.24
N LYS A 27 6.88 5.90 12.79
CA LYS A 27 8.26 6.00 12.29
C LYS A 27 8.36 5.66 10.80
N GLY A 28 7.56 4.70 10.30
CA GLY A 28 7.51 4.35 8.89
C GLY A 28 7.13 5.53 7.98
N VAL A 29 6.07 6.27 8.35
CA VAL A 29 5.62 7.50 7.65
C VAL A 29 6.72 8.57 7.63
N SER A 30 7.43 8.74 8.74
CA SER A 30 8.56 9.66 8.83
C SER A 30 9.77 9.21 8.01
N LEU A 31 10.10 7.92 8.02
CA LEU A 31 11.27 7.34 7.32
C LEU A 31 11.16 7.49 5.81
N ILE A 32 9.97 7.29 5.24
CA ILE A 32 9.74 7.50 3.81
C ILE A 32 9.63 8.98 3.43
N GLN A 33 9.72 9.89 4.40
CA GLN A 33 9.71 11.35 4.24
C GLN A 33 8.38 11.90 3.72
N ALA A 34 7.25 11.25 4.04
CA ALA A 34 5.93 11.77 3.68
C ALA A 34 5.66 13.18 4.23
N PRO A 35 6.00 13.53 5.49
CA PRO A 35 5.77 14.87 6.02
C PRO A 35 6.47 15.99 5.25
N ALA A 36 7.60 15.70 4.59
CA ALA A 36 8.37 16.70 3.85
C ALA A 36 7.65 17.20 2.58
N ILE A 37 6.73 16.39 2.02
CA ILE A 37 6.00 16.72 0.79
C ILE A 37 4.50 16.98 1.02
N TRP A 38 4.02 16.92 2.26
CA TRP A 38 2.58 17.05 2.59
C TRP A 38 1.96 18.37 2.13
N GLU A 39 2.68 19.49 2.28
CA GLU A 39 2.17 20.81 1.88
C GLU A 39 2.00 20.90 0.35
N GLN A 40 3.01 20.45 -0.39
CA GLN A 40 3.07 20.55 -1.86
C GLN A 40 2.09 19.60 -2.54
N SER A 41 1.86 18.43 -1.94
CA SER A 41 0.96 17.37 -2.39
C SER A 41 -0.48 17.50 -1.86
N ASN A 42 -0.80 18.55 -1.10
CA ASN A 42 -2.09 18.69 -0.41
C ASN A 42 -2.46 17.43 0.42
N GLN A 43 -1.47 16.72 0.96
CA GLN A 43 -1.66 15.52 1.78
C GLN A 43 -2.48 14.39 1.13
N GLY A 44 -2.54 14.33 -0.20
CA GLY A 44 -3.29 13.30 -0.95
C GLY A 44 -4.77 13.64 -1.18
N GLU A 45 -5.18 14.89 -0.95
CA GLU A 45 -6.56 15.34 -1.10
C GLU A 45 -7.14 15.03 -2.49
N GLY A 46 -8.33 14.41 -2.50
CA GLY A 46 -9.06 14.05 -3.72
C GLY A 46 -8.61 12.74 -4.38
N ILE A 47 -7.56 12.08 -3.87
CA ILE A 47 -7.15 10.76 -4.36
C ILE A 47 -7.88 9.65 -3.60
N VAL A 48 -8.46 8.71 -4.34
CA VAL A 48 -9.10 7.52 -3.78
C VAL A 48 -8.20 6.31 -3.95
N ILE A 49 -7.96 5.61 -2.84
CA ILE A 49 -7.24 4.34 -2.77
C ILE A 49 -8.24 3.24 -2.45
N ALA A 50 -8.34 2.24 -3.32
CA ALA A 50 -9.12 1.04 -3.09
C ALA A 50 -8.27 0.05 -2.28
N VAL A 51 -8.70 -0.23 -1.05
CA VAL A 51 -8.02 -1.19 -0.16
C VAL A 51 -8.75 -2.52 -0.28
N ILE A 52 -8.11 -3.49 -0.93
CA ILE A 52 -8.64 -4.83 -1.15
C ILE A 52 -8.09 -5.75 -0.06
N ASP A 53 -8.88 -5.97 0.99
CA ASP A 53 -8.41 -6.59 2.25
C ASP A 53 -9.56 -7.25 3.06
N THR A 54 -9.44 -7.32 4.39
CA THR A 54 -10.45 -7.90 5.32
C THR A 54 -11.60 -6.97 5.67
N GLY A 55 -11.66 -5.76 5.11
CA GLY A 55 -12.61 -4.72 5.46
C GLY A 55 -11.93 -3.55 6.18
N VAL A 56 -12.71 -2.70 6.84
CA VAL A 56 -12.20 -1.61 7.69
C VAL A 56 -13.12 -1.40 8.90
N ASP A 57 -12.57 -1.06 10.07
CA ASP A 57 -13.36 -0.50 11.17
C ASP A 57 -13.89 0.87 10.74
N THR A 58 -15.17 0.92 10.38
CA THR A 58 -15.78 2.12 9.79
C THR A 58 -15.99 3.24 10.80
N ASN A 59 -15.88 2.94 12.09
CA ASN A 59 -16.09 3.87 13.19
C ASN A 59 -14.78 4.30 13.87
N HIS A 60 -13.63 3.77 13.43
CA HIS A 60 -12.33 4.15 13.98
C HIS A 60 -12.14 5.68 13.91
N PRO A 61 -11.76 6.35 15.02
CA PRO A 61 -11.69 7.81 15.09
C PRO A 61 -10.78 8.42 14.02
N ASP A 62 -9.67 7.76 13.70
CA ASP A 62 -8.71 8.22 12.69
C ASP A 62 -9.11 7.89 11.22
N LEU A 63 -10.14 7.05 10.98
CA LEU A 63 -10.49 6.58 9.62
C LEU A 63 -11.88 6.98 9.15
N LYS A 64 -12.84 7.15 10.06
CA LYS A 64 -14.27 7.37 9.72
C LYS A 64 -14.51 8.46 8.67
N ASP A 65 -13.68 9.50 8.65
CA ASP A 65 -13.82 10.65 7.74
C ASP A 65 -13.10 10.45 6.39
N CYS A 66 -12.16 9.49 6.31
CA CYS A 66 -11.45 9.16 5.06
C CYS A 66 -12.14 8.02 4.28
N ILE A 67 -12.99 7.21 4.92
CA ILE A 67 -13.75 6.16 4.26
C ILE A 67 -14.91 6.78 3.46
N ILE A 68 -14.92 6.59 2.14
CA ILE A 68 -15.94 7.16 1.24
C ILE A 68 -16.89 6.13 0.66
N GLY A 69 -16.69 4.86 1.00
CA GLY A 69 -17.54 3.76 0.59
C GLY A 69 -16.82 2.43 0.76
N GLY A 70 -17.54 1.36 0.46
CA GLY A 70 -16.98 0.04 0.44
C GLY A 70 -17.95 -0.99 -0.12
N ARG A 71 -17.45 -2.20 -0.29
CA ARG A 71 -18.23 -3.35 -0.75
C ARG A 71 -17.65 -4.64 -0.20
N ASN A 72 -18.53 -5.54 0.20
CA ASN A 72 -18.18 -6.90 0.60
C ASN A 72 -18.41 -7.87 -0.56
N PHE A 73 -17.37 -8.65 -0.86
CA PHE A 73 -17.39 -9.72 -1.86
C PHE A 73 -17.37 -11.10 -1.21
N THR A 74 -17.14 -11.18 0.10
CA THR A 74 -17.03 -12.46 0.81
C THR A 74 -18.40 -13.02 1.19
N SER A 75 -18.39 -14.24 1.71
CA SER A 75 -19.56 -14.85 2.34
C SER A 75 -19.84 -14.37 3.78
N ASP A 76 -18.96 -13.54 4.36
CA ASP A 76 -19.20 -12.96 5.69
C ASP A 76 -20.51 -12.14 5.67
N HIS A 77 -21.14 -12.02 6.84
CA HIS A 77 -22.44 -11.35 6.97
C HIS A 77 -23.51 -11.91 6.01
N ASN A 78 -23.47 -13.22 5.74
CA ASN A 78 -24.34 -13.92 4.79
C ASN A 78 -24.26 -13.36 3.36
N GLY A 79 -23.10 -12.81 2.96
CA GLY A 79 -22.89 -12.23 1.64
C GLY A 79 -23.56 -10.86 1.45
N ASP A 80 -23.89 -10.16 2.53
CA ASP A 80 -24.38 -8.79 2.43
C ASP A 80 -23.27 -7.87 1.91
N SER A 81 -23.39 -7.49 0.64
CA SER A 81 -22.41 -6.65 -0.06
C SER A 81 -22.25 -5.25 0.54
N SER A 82 -23.19 -4.79 1.37
CA SER A 82 -23.12 -3.46 2.01
C SER A 82 -22.34 -3.46 3.32
N VAL A 83 -22.02 -4.64 3.88
CA VAL A 83 -21.34 -4.78 5.18
C VAL A 83 -19.89 -5.18 4.96
N PHE A 84 -19.00 -4.19 4.92
CA PHE A 84 -17.55 -4.34 4.72
C PHE A 84 -16.74 -4.04 5.99
N GLU A 85 -17.35 -4.23 7.16
CA GLU A 85 -16.71 -4.07 8.46
C GLU A 85 -15.55 -5.08 8.62
N ASP A 86 -14.47 -4.65 9.25
CA ASP A 86 -13.33 -5.52 9.52
C ASP A 86 -13.60 -6.46 10.69
N ASN A 87 -13.39 -7.75 10.47
CA ASN A 87 -13.50 -8.80 11.47
C ASN A 87 -12.17 -9.53 11.72
N ASN A 88 -11.06 -8.96 11.22
CA ASN A 88 -9.71 -9.47 11.40
C ASN A 88 -8.77 -8.42 12.03
N GLY A 89 -8.85 -7.18 11.55
CA GLY A 89 -8.04 -6.04 12.00
C GLY A 89 -6.94 -5.63 11.03
N HIS A 90 -6.55 -6.51 10.11
CA HIS A 90 -5.52 -6.24 9.12
C HIS A 90 -5.90 -5.11 8.15
N GLY A 91 -7.10 -5.16 7.55
CA GLY A 91 -7.56 -4.12 6.62
C GLY A 91 -7.70 -2.75 7.27
N THR A 92 -8.08 -2.71 8.56
CA THR A 92 -8.05 -1.50 9.39
C THR A 92 -6.63 -0.96 9.54
N HIS A 93 -5.65 -1.82 9.81
CA HIS A 93 -4.23 -1.45 9.96
C HIS A 93 -3.63 -0.90 8.67
N VAL A 94 -3.90 -1.58 7.55
CA VAL A 94 -3.52 -1.14 6.20
C VAL A 94 -4.12 0.23 5.90
N SER A 95 -5.42 0.43 6.16
CA SER A 95 -6.10 1.70 5.91
C SER A 95 -5.52 2.86 6.72
N GLY A 96 -5.14 2.64 7.99
CA GLY A 96 -4.48 3.66 8.81
C GLY A 96 -3.11 4.06 8.31
N THR A 97 -2.31 3.10 7.86
CA THR A 97 -0.98 3.39 7.30
C THR A 97 -1.11 4.26 6.05
N ILE A 98 -2.16 4.04 5.25
CA ILE A 98 -2.43 4.84 4.04
C ILE A 98 -2.93 6.24 4.42
N ALA A 99 -4.01 6.36 5.19
CA ALA A 99 -4.80 7.60 5.27
C ALA A 99 -5.38 7.93 6.66
N ALA A 100 -4.83 7.40 7.76
CA ALA A 100 -5.23 7.87 9.10
C ALA A 100 -5.09 9.39 9.20
N ALA A 101 -6.13 10.06 9.71
CA ALA A 101 -6.25 11.50 9.67
C ALA A 101 -5.20 12.20 10.53
N LEU A 102 -4.67 13.34 10.05
CA LEU A 102 -3.84 14.22 10.87
C LEU A 102 -4.74 15.07 11.80
N ASN A 103 -5.07 14.55 12.97
CA ASN A 103 -6.04 15.14 13.91
C ASN A 103 -5.47 15.45 15.32
N ASN A 104 -4.15 15.30 15.52
CA ASN A 104 -3.43 15.42 16.81
C ASN A 104 -3.88 14.41 17.88
N GLU A 105 -4.45 13.28 17.46
CA GLU A 105 -4.80 12.12 18.26
C GLU A 105 -4.37 10.86 17.47
N GLY A 106 -4.20 9.72 18.13
CA GLY A 106 -3.95 8.46 17.44
C GLY A 106 -2.70 8.44 16.56
N VAL A 107 -2.84 7.91 15.35
CA VAL A 107 -1.77 7.86 14.34
C VAL A 107 -2.14 8.68 13.12
N VAL A 108 -1.15 9.04 12.31
CA VAL A 108 -1.35 9.67 11.00
C VAL A 108 -0.80 8.77 9.89
N GLY A 109 -1.55 8.66 8.79
CA GLY A 109 -1.17 7.90 7.61
C GLY A 109 -0.20 8.66 6.70
N VAL A 110 0.26 7.99 5.65
CA VAL A 110 1.13 8.61 4.64
C VAL A 110 0.42 9.74 3.90
N ALA A 111 -0.84 9.55 3.50
CA ALA A 111 -1.67 10.52 2.79
C ALA A 111 -2.94 10.86 3.59
N PRO A 112 -2.84 11.68 4.64
CA PRO A 112 -3.92 11.86 5.63
C PRO A 112 -5.18 12.58 5.11
N LYS A 113 -5.17 13.12 3.89
CA LYS A 113 -6.36 13.68 3.22
C LYS A 113 -6.87 12.83 2.06
N ALA A 114 -6.19 11.73 1.75
CA ALA A 114 -6.69 10.78 0.77
C ALA A 114 -7.94 10.05 1.28
N LYS A 115 -8.65 9.40 0.36
CA LYS A 115 -9.89 8.68 0.65
C LYS A 115 -9.72 7.19 0.44
N ILE A 116 -10.39 6.40 1.26
CA ILE A 116 -10.37 4.94 1.23
C ILE A 116 -11.71 4.42 0.68
N LEU A 117 -11.62 3.56 -0.33
CA LEU A 117 -12.68 2.67 -0.78
C LEU A 117 -12.37 1.27 -0.25
N SER A 118 -13.10 0.79 0.77
CA SER A 118 -12.81 -0.50 1.41
C SER A 118 -13.50 -1.65 0.67
N LEU A 119 -12.71 -2.55 0.08
CA LEU A 119 -13.20 -3.71 -0.67
C LEU A 119 -12.85 -4.98 0.10
N LYS A 120 -13.83 -5.50 0.85
CA LYS A 120 -13.66 -6.70 1.66
C LYS A 120 -13.69 -7.94 0.77
N VAL A 121 -12.54 -8.58 0.62
CA VAL A 121 -12.36 -9.83 -0.16
C VAL A 121 -11.78 -10.97 0.68
N LEU A 122 -11.42 -10.71 1.93
CA LEU A 122 -10.91 -11.71 2.87
C LEU A 122 -11.85 -11.84 4.08
N THR A 123 -12.05 -13.07 4.53
CA THR A 123 -12.86 -13.40 5.72
C THR A 123 -12.14 -13.05 7.02
N SER A 124 -12.77 -13.31 8.18
CA SER A 124 -12.14 -13.17 9.51
C SER A 124 -10.83 -13.94 9.64
N GLU A 125 -10.70 -15.06 8.94
CA GLU A 125 -9.50 -15.90 8.93
C GLU A 125 -8.41 -15.38 7.97
N GLY A 126 -8.64 -14.25 7.30
CA GLY A 126 -7.71 -13.68 6.34
C GLY A 126 -7.62 -14.48 5.04
N SER A 127 -8.67 -15.21 4.67
CA SER A 127 -8.71 -16.05 3.46
C SER A 127 -9.79 -15.58 2.48
N GLY A 128 -9.54 -15.74 1.18
CA GLY A 128 -10.47 -15.40 0.13
C GLY A 128 -10.29 -16.27 -1.11
N ASN A 129 -11.23 -16.17 -2.03
CA ASN A 129 -11.20 -16.88 -3.31
C ASN A 129 -10.82 -15.91 -4.44
N TYR A 130 -10.10 -16.40 -5.45
CA TYR A 130 -9.64 -15.60 -6.59
C TYR A 130 -10.75 -14.76 -7.25
N GLU A 131 -11.96 -15.31 -7.39
CA GLU A 131 -13.12 -14.60 -7.95
C GLU A 131 -13.44 -13.30 -7.18
N TRP A 132 -13.36 -13.30 -5.85
CA TRP A 132 -13.61 -12.11 -5.03
C TRP A 132 -12.55 -11.02 -5.27
N ILE A 133 -11.29 -11.41 -5.45
CA ILE A 133 -10.20 -10.48 -5.75
C ILE A 133 -10.39 -9.89 -7.15
N ILE A 134 -10.68 -10.73 -8.15
CA ILE A 134 -10.94 -10.32 -9.54
C ILE A 134 -12.10 -9.33 -9.60
N ASP A 135 -13.21 -9.65 -8.94
CA ASP A 135 -14.40 -8.78 -8.88
C ASP A 135 -14.11 -7.47 -8.17
N ALA A 136 -13.30 -7.48 -7.11
CA ALA A 136 -12.92 -6.27 -6.39
C ALA A 136 -12.00 -5.36 -7.22
N ILE A 137 -11.03 -5.92 -7.96
CA ILE A 137 -10.17 -5.14 -8.88
C ILE A 137 -11.05 -4.47 -9.95
N ASN A 138 -11.92 -5.25 -10.61
CA ASN A 138 -12.83 -4.72 -11.63
C ASN A 138 -13.78 -3.66 -11.05
N TYR A 139 -14.31 -3.90 -9.85
CA TYR A 139 -15.15 -2.93 -9.15
C TYR A 139 -14.38 -1.64 -8.84
N ALA A 140 -13.15 -1.70 -8.35
CA ALA A 140 -12.34 -0.52 -8.05
C ALA A 140 -12.13 0.37 -9.29
N VAL A 141 -11.87 -0.24 -10.45
CA VAL A 141 -11.66 0.46 -11.74
C VAL A 141 -12.93 1.17 -12.21
N GLU A 142 -14.07 0.50 -12.13
CA GLU A 142 -15.35 1.02 -12.61
C GLU A 142 -16.09 1.88 -11.59
N TRP A 143 -15.74 1.79 -10.30
CA TRP A 143 -16.40 2.50 -9.23
C TRP A 143 -16.34 4.01 -9.44
N ARG A 144 -17.48 4.67 -9.20
CA ARG A 144 -17.60 6.12 -9.17
C ARG A 144 -18.27 6.57 -7.89
N GLY A 145 -17.67 7.54 -7.22
CA GLY A 145 -18.25 8.22 -6.06
C GLY A 145 -19.37 9.19 -6.44
N PRO A 146 -20.06 9.77 -5.43
CA PRO A 146 -21.19 10.68 -5.66
C PRO A 146 -20.80 11.97 -6.41
N ASN A 147 -19.54 12.39 -6.36
CA ASN A 147 -19.00 13.53 -7.10
C ASN A 147 -18.11 13.08 -8.27
N ASN A 148 -18.34 11.87 -8.78
CA ASN A 148 -17.55 11.26 -9.85
C ASN A 148 -16.07 11.03 -9.46
N GLU A 149 -15.80 10.85 -8.16
CA GLU A 149 -14.51 10.35 -7.69
C GLU A 149 -14.24 8.96 -8.29
N ARG A 150 -12.97 8.60 -8.50
CA ARG A 150 -12.57 7.28 -8.99
C ARG A 150 -11.34 6.80 -8.22
N ALA A 151 -11.18 5.47 -8.10
CA ALA A 151 -9.92 4.91 -7.62
C ALA A 151 -8.78 5.25 -8.60
N ARG A 152 -7.63 5.59 -8.02
CA ARG A 152 -6.37 5.82 -8.73
C ARG A 152 -5.25 4.89 -8.27
N VAL A 153 -5.41 4.30 -7.10
CA VAL A 153 -4.49 3.34 -6.52
C VAL A 153 -5.31 2.18 -5.98
N ILE A 154 -4.86 0.95 -6.21
CA ILE A 154 -5.33 -0.26 -5.54
C ILE A 154 -4.20 -0.73 -4.63
N SER A 155 -4.51 -1.07 -3.38
CA SER A 155 -3.57 -1.65 -2.42
C SER A 155 -4.05 -3.05 -2.03
N MET A 156 -3.17 -4.05 -2.20
CA MET A 156 -3.44 -5.45 -1.87
C MET A 156 -2.32 -6.02 -1.02
N SER A 157 -2.64 -6.41 0.20
CA SER A 157 -1.71 -7.03 1.14
C SER A 157 -2.02 -8.54 1.29
N LEU A 158 -2.15 -9.20 0.13
CA LEU A 158 -2.61 -10.57 -0.02
C LEU A 158 -1.84 -11.29 -1.13
N GLY A 159 -1.92 -12.62 -1.14
CA GLY A 159 -1.25 -13.43 -2.14
C GLY A 159 -1.78 -14.86 -2.22
N GLY A 160 -1.58 -15.47 -3.37
CA GLY A 160 -1.89 -16.86 -3.66
C GLY A 160 -0.77 -17.52 -4.47
N PRO A 161 -0.65 -18.86 -4.41
CA PRO A 161 0.46 -19.58 -5.02
C PRO A 161 0.34 -19.76 -6.54
N GLN A 162 -0.79 -19.39 -7.14
CA GLN A 162 -1.07 -19.63 -8.55
C GLN A 162 -1.25 -18.35 -9.34
N ASP A 163 -0.62 -18.35 -10.51
CA ASP A 163 -0.97 -17.51 -11.65
C ASP A 163 -2.34 -17.94 -12.18
N VAL A 164 -3.26 -16.97 -12.25
CA VAL A 164 -4.63 -17.14 -12.72
C VAL A 164 -4.85 -16.13 -13.85
N PRO A 165 -5.06 -16.56 -15.11
CA PRO A 165 -5.16 -15.67 -16.26
C PRO A 165 -6.18 -14.54 -16.09
N GLU A 166 -7.35 -14.83 -15.50
CA GLU A 166 -8.40 -13.84 -15.25
C GLU A 166 -8.00 -12.81 -14.18
N LEU A 167 -7.18 -13.20 -13.21
CA LEU A 167 -6.60 -12.26 -12.25
C LEU A 167 -5.56 -11.36 -12.93
N HIS A 168 -4.74 -11.92 -13.82
CA HIS A 168 -3.77 -11.13 -14.58
C HIS A 168 -4.48 -10.12 -15.50
N GLU A 169 -5.53 -10.55 -16.22
CA GLU A 169 -6.33 -9.67 -17.09
C GLU A 169 -6.98 -8.53 -16.29
N ALA A 170 -7.49 -8.80 -15.08
CA ALA A 170 -8.06 -7.77 -14.21
C ALA A 170 -7.01 -6.72 -13.80
N VAL A 171 -5.79 -7.17 -13.45
CA VAL A 171 -4.65 -6.28 -13.15
C VAL A 171 -4.27 -5.43 -14.36
N GLN A 172 -4.12 -6.05 -15.53
CA GLN A 172 -3.81 -5.35 -16.78
C GLN A 172 -4.87 -4.30 -17.12
N ASN A 173 -6.15 -4.62 -16.94
CA ASN A 173 -7.25 -3.67 -17.15
C ASN A 173 -7.16 -2.47 -16.18
N ALA A 174 -6.82 -2.70 -14.90
CA ALA A 174 -6.65 -1.61 -13.94
C ALA A 174 -5.53 -0.64 -14.36
N VAL A 175 -4.36 -1.18 -14.72
CA VAL A 175 -3.21 -0.38 -15.17
C VAL A 175 -3.52 0.37 -16.46
N ASN A 176 -4.16 -0.29 -17.45
CA ASN A 176 -4.60 0.34 -18.70
C ASN A 176 -5.65 1.45 -18.51
N LYS A 177 -6.28 1.53 -17.33
CA LYS A 177 -7.24 2.57 -16.96
C LYS A 177 -6.63 3.65 -16.08
N ASP A 178 -5.30 3.70 -15.95
CA ASP A 178 -4.57 4.65 -15.11
C ASP A 178 -4.78 4.46 -13.60
N VAL A 179 -4.91 3.20 -13.17
CA VAL A 179 -4.95 2.80 -11.75
C VAL A 179 -3.68 2.02 -11.42
N SER A 180 -2.83 2.57 -10.55
CA SER A 180 -1.65 1.87 -10.06
C SER A 180 -2.06 0.75 -9.11
N VAL A 181 -1.53 -0.45 -9.30
CA VAL A 181 -1.84 -1.63 -8.48
C VAL A 181 -0.62 -1.96 -7.62
N VAL A 182 -0.73 -1.78 -6.30
CA VAL A 182 0.36 -2.00 -5.34
C VAL A 182 0.10 -3.27 -4.55
N VAL A 183 1.07 -4.19 -4.53
CA VAL A 183 0.89 -5.50 -3.90
C VAL A 183 2.11 -5.88 -3.07
N ALA A 184 1.88 -6.53 -1.93
CA ALA A 184 2.94 -7.11 -1.11
C ALA A 184 3.71 -8.20 -1.86
N ALA A 185 5.03 -8.24 -1.72
CA ALA A 185 5.87 -9.28 -2.33
C ALA A 185 5.59 -10.70 -1.79
N GLY A 186 5.16 -10.78 -0.52
CA GLY A 186 5.00 -12.03 0.22
C GLY A 186 6.00 -12.18 1.36
N ASN A 187 5.74 -13.12 2.28
CA ASN A 187 6.51 -13.32 3.52
C ASN A 187 7.04 -14.77 3.65
N GLU A 188 7.29 -15.41 2.51
CA GLU A 188 7.82 -16.76 2.37
C GLU A 188 9.35 -16.80 2.17
N GLY A 189 9.99 -15.63 2.18
CA GLY A 189 11.44 -15.48 2.02
C GLY A 189 12.24 -16.16 3.13
N ASP A 190 13.47 -16.51 2.79
CA ASP A 190 14.36 -17.30 3.65
C ASP A 190 15.71 -16.59 3.95
N ASP A 191 15.75 -15.27 3.79
CA ASP A 191 16.92 -14.40 3.94
C ASP A 191 18.07 -14.71 2.96
N ARG A 192 17.77 -15.30 1.80
CA ARG A 192 18.76 -15.56 0.74
C ARG A 192 18.36 -14.90 -0.57
N GLU A 193 19.21 -14.00 -1.07
CA GLU A 193 19.00 -13.28 -2.33
C GLU A 193 19.14 -14.14 -3.62
N GLU A 194 19.13 -15.47 -3.48
CA GLU A 194 19.40 -16.46 -4.53
C GLU A 194 18.25 -17.45 -4.74
N THR A 195 17.31 -17.49 -3.80
CA THR A 195 16.08 -18.26 -3.88
C THR A 195 14.97 -17.30 -4.20
N PHE A 196 14.16 -17.63 -5.22
CA PHE A 196 13.07 -16.75 -5.64
C PHE A 196 11.73 -17.32 -5.19
N GLU A 197 10.99 -16.50 -4.46
CA GLU A 197 9.64 -16.79 -3.99
C GLU A 197 8.65 -15.88 -4.71
N TYR A 198 7.64 -16.50 -5.32
CA TYR A 198 6.62 -15.81 -6.10
C TYR A 198 5.25 -15.94 -5.43
N SER A 199 4.53 -14.83 -5.39
CA SER A 199 3.17 -14.73 -4.87
C SER A 199 2.32 -13.87 -5.82
N TYR A 200 1.10 -14.32 -6.12
CA TYR A 200 0.21 -13.65 -7.08
C TYR A 200 -0.96 -12.96 -6.35
N PRO A 201 -1.36 -11.75 -6.76
CA PRO A 201 -0.97 -11.04 -7.99
C PRO A 201 0.36 -10.30 -7.95
N GLY A 202 1.08 -10.31 -6.83
CA GLY A 202 2.31 -9.51 -6.64
C GLY A 202 3.39 -9.75 -7.69
N SER A 203 3.44 -10.94 -8.30
CA SER A 203 4.45 -11.34 -9.29
C SER A 203 4.08 -11.06 -10.74
N TYR A 204 3.01 -10.31 -11.00
CA TYR A 204 2.74 -9.80 -12.35
C TYR A 204 3.54 -8.51 -12.57
N ASN A 205 4.24 -8.41 -13.69
CA ASN A 205 5.10 -7.25 -14.01
C ASN A 205 4.34 -5.91 -14.07
N GLU A 206 3.02 -5.91 -14.30
CA GLU A 206 2.20 -4.70 -14.28
C GLU A 206 1.91 -4.17 -12.86
N VAL A 207 2.17 -4.98 -11.82
CA VAL A 207 2.00 -4.59 -10.42
C VAL A 207 3.23 -3.87 -9.91
N ILE A 208 3.03 -2.92 -9.00
CA ILE A 208 4.07 -2.36 -8.15
C ILE A 208 4.28 -3.30 -6.96
N GLN A 209 5.27 -4.19 -7.03
CA GLN A 209 5.55 -5.17 -5.98
C GLN A 209 6.42 -4.55 -4.87
N VAL A 210 5.97 -4.67 -3.62
CA VAL A 210 6.60 -4.00 -2.47
C VAL A 210 7.19 -5.00 -1.49
N GLY A 211 8.51 -4.95 -1.33
CA GLY A 211 9.24 -5.68 -0.29
C GLY A 211 9.33 -4.90 1.03
N ALA A 212 9.82 -5.55 2.09
CA ALA A 212 9.89 -4.98 3.43
C ALA A 212 11.32 -4.75 3.92
N VAL A 213 11.52 -3.59 4.57
CA VAL A 213 12.71 -3.31 5.39
C VAL A 213 12.32 -2.95 6.83
N ASP A 214 13.29 -3.06 7.73
CA ASP A 214 13.18 -2.55 9.08
C ASP A 214 13.53 -1.05 9.18
N SER A 215 13.44 -0.50 10.39
CA SER A 215 13.70 0.92 10.64
C SER A 215 15.18 1.34 10.54
N SER A 216 16.08 0.37 10.34
CA SER A 216 17.51 0.56 10.08
C SER A 216 17.85 0.38 8.59
N LEU A 217 16.83 0.23 7.73
CA LEU A 217 16.95 -0.04 6.29
C LEU A 217 17.61 -1.39 5.98
N SER A 218 17.48 -2.37 6.89
CA SER A 218 17.86 -3.76 6.60
C SER A 218 16.66 -4.50 5.99
N LEU A 219 16.88 -5.35 4.98
CA LEU A 219 15.83 -6.22 4.45
C LEU A 219 15.21 -7.06 5.58
N ALA A 220 13.89 -7.17 5.58
CA ALA A 220 13.20 -8.03 6.52
C ALA A 220 13.45 -9.51 6.13
N PRO A 221 13.88 -10.39 7.05
CA PRO A 221 14.25 -11.77 6.68
C PRO A 221 13.14 -12.58 6.02
N PHE A 222 11.88 -12.21 6.26
CA PHE A 222 10.71 -12.87 5.68
C PHE A 222 10.38 -12.38 4.27
N THR A 223 10.88 -11.24 3.81
CA THR A 223 10.43 -10.63 2.54
C THR A 223 10.78 -11.56 1.38
N ASN A 224 9.80 -11.85 0.52
CA ASN A 224 10.09 -12.55 -0.73
C ASN A 224 11.07 -11.73 -1.56
N VAL A 225 11.97 -12.44 -2.23
CA VAL A 225 12.86 -11.88 -3.24
C VAL A 225 12.57 -12.56 -4.57
N ASN A 226 12.53 -11.80 -5.65
CA ASN A 226 12.27 -12.30 -7.00
C ASN A 226 12.57 -11.19 -8.04
N GLU A 227 12.46 -11.50 -9.32
CA GLU A 227 12.80 -10.55 -10.40
C GLU A 227 11.79 -9.39 -10.57
N GLU A 228 10.65 -9.44 -9.87
CA GLU A 228 9.52 -8.51 -10.00
C GLU A 228 9.43 -7.49 -8.84
N VAL A 229 10.35 -7.52 -7.87
CA VAL A 229 10.37 -6.52 -6.77
C VAL A 229 10.67 -5.13 -7.33
N ASP A 230 9.76 -4.17 -7.15
CA ASP A 230 9.93 -2.80 -7.64
C ASP A 230 10.66 -1.89 -6.66
N LEU A 231 10.34 -2.00 -5.37
CA LEU A 231 10.91 -1.18 -4.31
C LEU A 231 10.63 -1.77 -2.93
N VAL A 232 11.29 -1.23 -1.91
CA VAL A 232 11.06 -1.60 -0.51
C VAL A 232 10.59 -0.43 0.33
N ALA A 233 9.78 -0.73 1.34
CA ALA A 233 9.25 0.24 2.30
C ALA A 233 9.24 -0.35 3.72
N PRO A 234 9.00 0.47 4.77
CA PRO A 234 8.99 -0.01 6.15
C PRO A 234 7.90 -1.08 6.38
N GLY A 235 8.31 -2.28 6.77
CA GLY A 235 7.40 -3.41 7.00
C GLY A 235 7.58 -4.11 8.34
N VAL A 236 8.49 -3.65 9.20
CA VAL A 236 8.77 -4.25 10.51
C VAL A 236 8.43 -3.27 11.63
N ASN A 237 7.68 -3.73 12.64
CA ASN A 237 7.23 -2.94 13.78
C ASN A 237 6.46 -1.67 13.36
N ILE A 238 5.45 -1.83 12.52
CA ILE A 238 4.63 -0.74 12.00
C ILE A 238 3.38 -0.57 12.85
N ILE A 239 3.30 0.55 13.56
CA ILE A 239 2.10 0.94 14.31
C ILE A 239 1.07 1.59 13.39
N SER A 240 -0.19 1.16 13.51
CA SER A 240 -1.33 1.76 12.80
C SER A 240 -2.63 1.49 13.58
N THR A 241 -3.75 1.96 13.02
CA THR A 241 -5.12 1.73 13.50
C THR A 241 -5.46 0.25 13.56
N PHE A 242 -6.37 -0.14 14.46
CA PHE A 242 -6.79 -1.52 14.66
C PHE A 242 -8.24 -1.56 15.15
N LEU A 243 -8.83 -2.76 15.28
CA LEU A 243 -10.24 -2.92 15.65
C LEU A 243 -10.61 -2.20 16.95
N GLU A 244 -11.87 -1.76 17.03
CA GLU A 244 -12.48 -1.15 18.22
C GLU A 244 -11.82 0.20 18.61
N GLY A 245 -11.34 0.95 17.62
CA GLY A 245 -10.65 2.23 17.86
C GLY A 245 -9.26 2.11 18.50
N LYS A 246 -8.67 0.91 18.51
CA LYS A 246 -7.35 0.64 19.09
C LYS A 246 -6.24 0.81 18.06
N TYR A 247 -5.01 0.58 18.48
CA TYR A 247 -3.83 0.60 17.62
C TYR A 247 -3.03 -0.69 17.79
N ALA A 248 -2.39 -1.16 16.73
CA ALA A 248 -1.56 -2.36 16.76
C ALA A 248 -0.24 -2.14 16.04
N THR A 249 0.81 -2.79 16.54
CA THR A 249 2.12 -2.86 15.89
C THR A 249 2.23 -4.20 15.17
N LEU A 250 2.34 -4.17 13.84
CA LEU A 250 2.42 -5.36 13.00
C LEU A 250 3.74 -5.42 12.20
N SER A 251 4.16 -6.63 11.83
CA SER A 251 5.30 -6.84 10.92
C SER A 251 4.94 -7.77 9.76
N GLY A 252 5.27 -7.36 8.53
CA GLY A 252 5.07 -8.09 7.28
C GLY A 252 5.22 -7.18 6.04
N THR A 253 5.42 -7.74 4.84
CA THR A 253 5.34 -6.96 3.58
C THR A 253 3.97 -6.30 3.37
N SER A 254 2.93 -6.86 3.98
CA SER A 254 1.60 -6.24 4.10
C SER A 254 1.61 -4.86 4.76
N MET A 255 2.60 -4.54 5.60
CA MET A 255 2.75 -3.22 6.22
C MET A 255 3.63 -2.28 5.38
N ALA A 256 4.50 -2.81 4.51
CA ALA A 256 5.28 -2.01 3.57
C ALA A 256 4.42 -1.47 2.42
N THR A 257 3.55 -2.32 1.86
CA THR A 257 2.60 -2.01 0.78
C THR A 257 1.78 -0.72 0.99
N PRO A 258 1.10 -0.50 2.13
CA PRO A 258 0.31 0.71 2.35
C PRO A 258 1.13 2.00 2.41
N HIS A 259 2.43 1.93 2.75
CA HIS A 259 3.30 3.11 2.66
C HIS A 259 3.44 3.57 1.21
N VAL A 260 3.62 2.64 0.28
CA VAL A 260 3.73 2.93 -1.15
C VAL A 260 2.39 3.38 -1.73
N ALA A 261 1.28 2.74 -1.34
CA ALA A 261 -0.05 3.16 -1.78
C ALA A 261 -0.39 4.59 -1.35
N GLY A 262 -0.10 4.97 -0.11
CA GLY A 262 -0.25 6.35 0.36
C GLY A 262 0.72 7.31 -0.34
N ALA A 263 1.97 6.89 -0.58
CA ALA A 263 2.96 7.69 -1.29
C ALA A 263 2.51 8.04 -2.72
N LEU A 264 1.93 7.08 -3.44
CA LEU A 264 1.35 7.33 -4.76
C LEU A 264 0.27 8.41 -4.74
N ALA A 265 -0.57 8.46 -3.69
CA ALA A 265 -1.56 9.53 -3.56
C ALA A 265 -0.91 10.91 -3.44
N LEU A 266 0.16 11.04 -2.67
CA LEU A 266 0.92 12.29 -2.57
C LEU A 266 1.59 12.64 -3.91
N LEU A 267 2.19 11.67 -4.58
CA LEU A 267 2.90 11.86 -5.85
C LEU A 267 1.97 12.23 -6.99
N ILE A 268 0.77 11.65 -7.06
CA ILE A 268 -0.24 12.04 -8.04
C ILE A 268 -0.55 13.53 -7.90
N ASN A 269 -0.88 14.01 -6.69
CA ASN A 269 -1.17 15.43 -6.48
C ASN A 269 0.03 16.32 -6.80
N LEU A 270 1.22 15.97 -6.28
CA LEU A 270 2.43 16.75 -6.47
C LEU A 270 2.78 16.86 -7.96
N CYS A 271 2.90 15.73 -8.65
CA CYS A 271 3.40 15.69 -10.00
C CYS A 271 2.37 16.21 -11.02
N GLU A 272 1.08 15.92 -10.88
CA GLU A 272 0.08 16.50 -11.80
C GLU A 272 0.01 18.03 -11.70
N LYS A 273 0.20 18.58 -10.49
CA LYS A 273 0.33 20.02 -10.27
C LYS A 273 1.58 20.59 -10.95
N GLU A 274 2.73 19.92 -10.84
CA GLU A 274 3.98 20.34 -11.48
C GLU A 274 3.94 20.26 -13.00
N PHE A 275 3.38 19.17 -13.55
CA PHE A 275 3.25 18.97 -15.00
C PHE A 275 2.11 19.79 -15.61
N GLY A 276 1.14 20.26 -14.80
CA GLY A 276 -0.03 21.00 -15.26
C GLY A 276 -1.03 20.17 -16.06
N ARG A 277 -1.02 18.84 -15.89
CA ARG A 277 -1.92 17.89 -16.54
C ARG A 277 -2.03 16.59 -15.74
N SER A 278 -3.03 15.78 -16.06
CA SER A 278 -3.09 14.41 -15.55
C SER A 278 -1.95 13.54 -16.10
N LEU A 279 -1.48 12.62 -15.25
CA LEU A 279 -0.43 11.66 -15.55
C LEU A 279 -1.03 10.25 -15.66
N ILE A 280 -0.58 9.52 -16.68
CA ILE A 280 -0.92 8.09 -16.86
C ILE A 280 -0.19 7.23 -15.83
N GLU A 281 -0.61 5.97 -15.66
CA GLU A 281 -0.03 5.02 -14.68
C GLU A 281 1.50 4.97 -14.78
N ALA A 282 2.03 4.71 -15.98
CA ALA A 282 3.47 4.56 -16.20
C ALA A 282 4.29 5.83 -15.85
N GLU A 283 3.69 7.02 -16.00
CA GLU A 283 4.34 8.27 -15.60
C GLU A 283 4.36 8.41 -14.07
N ILE A 284 3.30 7.99 -13.39
CA ILE A 284 3.23 7.96 -11.93
C ILE A 284 4.23 6.94 -11.38
N TYR A 285 4.31 5.73 -11.95
CA TYR A 285 5.33 4.74 -11.61
C TYR A 285 6.74 5.34 -11.76
N ALA A 286 7.02 6.04 -12.87
CA ALA A 286 8.30 6.72 -13.08
C ALA A 286 8.61 7.78 -11.99
N GLN A 287 7.59 8.51 -11.51
CA GLN A 287 7.77 9.46 -10.40
C GLN A 287 8.00 8.78 -9.04
N LEU A 288 7.45 7.58 -8.85
CA LEU A 288 7.69 6.74 -7.68
C LEU A 288 9.14 6.24 -7.65
N VAL A 289 9.60 5.56 -8.71
CA VAL A 289 10.97 5.00 -8.76
C VAL A 289 12.06 6.07 -8.75
N LYS A 290 11.76 7.29 -9.23
CA LYS A 290 12.69 8.43 -9.11
C LYS A 290 12.95 8.83 -7.64
N ARG A 291 12.07 8.42 -6.73
CA ARG A 291 12.10 8.70 -5.29
C ARG A 291 12.46 7.44 -4.50
N THR A 292 13.35 6.61 -5.04
CA THR A 292 13.94 5.48 -4.30
C THR A 292 15.44 5.64 -4.12
N LEU A 293 15.95 5.14 -2.99
CA LEU A 293 17.36 5.13 -2.63
C LEU A 293 17.87 3.68 -2.62
N PRO A 294 18.79 3.29 -3.52
CA PRO A 294 19.43 1.97 -3.46
C PRO A 294 20.12 1.74 -2.12
N LEU A 295 19.91 0.58 -1.52
CA LEU A 295 20.48 0.22 -0.21
C LEU A 295 21.75 -0.63 -0.34
N GLY A 296 21.99 -1.20 -1.52
CA GLY A 296 23.17 -2.01 -1.83
C GLY A 296 22.90 -3.50 -1.91
N TYR A 297 21.63 -3.92 -1.85
CA TYR A 297 21.21 -5.30 -2.10
C TYR A 297 21.05 -5.58 -3.60
N ARG A 298 20.85 -6.86 -3.97
CA ARG A 298 20.50 -7.21 -5.36
C ARG A 298 19.14 -6.63 -5.71
N LYS A 299 18.94 -6.39 -7.01
CA LYS A 299 17.67 -5.88 -7.54
C LYS A 299 16.50 -6.82 -7.32
N SER A 300 16.75 -8.12 -7.25
CA SER A 300 15.74 -9.09 -6.85
C SER A 300 15.23 -8.94 -5.41
N SER A 301 15.95 -8.19 -4.58
CA SER A 301 15.69 -8.06 -3.14
C SER A 301 15.18 -6.66 -2.78
N GLU A 302 15.76 -5.61 -3.38
CA GLU A 302 15.38 -4.22 -3.10
C GLU A 302 14.67 -3.49 -4.25
N GLY A 303 14.60 -4.09 -5.44
CA GLY A 303 14.15 -3.40 -6.65
C GLY A 303 14.92 -2.11 -6.90
N ASN A 304 14.21 -1.01 -7.12
CA ASN A 304 14.77 0.33 -7.28
C ASN A 304 15.33 0.92 -5.95
N GLY A 305 15.11 0.26 -4.82
CA GLY A 305 15.62 0.66 -3.50
C GLY A 305 14.51 1.08 -2.54
N PHE A 306 14.89 1.75 -1.46
CA PHE A 306 13.99 2.21 -0.41
C PHE A 306 13.22 3.47 -0.81
N LEU A 307 11.92 3.50 -0.56
CA LEU A 307 11.08 4.68 -0.79
C LEU A 307 11.52 5.90 0.03
N MET A 308 11.85 6.99 -0.65
CA MET A 308 12.30 8.25 -0.07
C MET A 308 11.71 9.44 -0.85
N LEU A 309 10.56 9.94 -0.38
CA LEU A 309 9.71 10.88 -1.12
C LEU A 309 10.35 12.24 -1.44
N ASP A 310 11.22 12.74 -0.59
CA ASP A 310 11.89 14.06 -0.70
C ASP A 310 13.28 13.97 -1.37
N LEU A 311 13.58 12.84 -2.02
CA LEU A 311 14.90 12.61 -2.64
C LEU A 311 15.19 13.58 -3.79
N VAL A 312 14.19 13.90 -4.62
CA VAL A 312 14.38 14.73 -5.81
C VAL A 312 14.75 16.17 -5.43
N GLU A 313 14.12 16.67 -4.39
CA GLU A 313 14.23 17.99 -3.81
C GLU A 313 15.59 18.13 -3.11
N LYS A 314 16.00 17.11 -2.34
CA LYS A 314 17.34 17.03 -1.76
C LYS A 314 18.45 17.04 -2.82
N ILE A 315 18.31 16.30 -3.90
CA ILE A 315 19.29 16.30 -5.00
C ILE A 315 19.33 17.69 -5.65
N HIS A 316 18.17 18.31 -5.86
CA HIS A 316 18.08 19.65 -6.42
C HIS A 316 18.84 20.69 -5.56
N ASP A 317 18.63 20.66 -4.24
CA ASP A 317 19.30 21.56 -3.30
C ASP A 317 20.83 21.37 -3.31
N ILE A 318 21.32 20.13 -3.33
CA ILE A 318 22.76 19.84 -3.42
C ILE A 318 23.35 20.42 -4.71
N ILE A 319 22.68 20.21 -5.86
CA ILE A 319 23.15 20.70 -7.15
C ILE A 319 23.14 22.24 -7.19
N ASN A 320 22.12 22.89 -6.60
CA ASN A 320 22.04 24.35 -6.54
C ASN A 320 23.14 24.94 -5.66
N VAL A 321 23.43 24.35 -4.50
CA VAL A 321 24.56 24.76 -3.65
C VAL A 321 25.89 24.65 -4.38
N ALA A 322 26.10 23.56 -5.14
CA ALA A 322 27.30 23.36 -5.95
C ALA A 322 27.46 24.44 -7.05
N ARG A 323 26.35 24.92 -7.64
CA ARG A 323 26.37 26.02 -8.63
C ARG A 323 26.69 27.39 -8.02
N ILE A 324 26.34 27.62 -6.74
CA ILE A 324 26.58 28.88 -6.03
C ILE A 324 28.00 28.97 -5.45
N SER A 325 28.75 27.86 -5.43
CA SER A 325 30.16 27.82 -4.99
C SER A 325 31.10 27.80 -6.19
N PRO A 326 31.37 28.94 -6.88
CA PRO A 326 32.42 28.97 -7.88
C PRO A 326 33.76 28.72 -7.19
N SER A 327 34.51 27.76 -7.73
CA SER A 327 35.88 27.42 -7.33
C SER A 327 36.73 28.69 -7.11
N LYS A 328 37.24 28.87 -5.89
CA LYS A 328 38.39 29.75 -5.62
C LYS A 328 39.68 29.05 -5.96
#